data_AF-A0A6N4SV56-F1
#
_entry.id   AF-A0A6N4SV56-F1
#
_cell.length_a   1.000
_cell.length_b   1.000
_cell.length_c   1.000
_cell.angle_alpha   90.00
_cell.angle_beta   90.00
_cell.angle_gamma   90.00
#
_symmetry.space_group_name_H-M   'P 1'
#
loop_
_entity.id
_entity.type
_entity.pdbx_description
1 polymer ?
#
loop_
_entity_poly.entity_id
_entity_poly.type
_entity_poly.pdbx_seq_one_letter_code
_entity_poly.pdbx_strand_id
1 'polypeptide(L)'
;MKKIYLSFLLFHYCVLLFAQTPPAQTWYQNSDGINTSVKERWNEDENGFKHGKYIRYDIASNQIKDVYFVKEVGNYSHGKKQGEWIGYTCCNYREESSIISYQGNFLNDKKTGIWKEFIQQDFLHGTNIYQEGTYVNNVREGEWKNTMGVMLGDGTVRTYAEASTRKGFKTIYRNGEAINAYDDKGIDLIENDKQENLNKTIETEFNNCYSIENYKNFRAKYPNSDFDSEATIRINKLESEKQKLILAKSEEDEYLNPLLQKWDSMPDTSKTVTFFKDYYKEFPNGYRKDDVKKRTDIIWNYYDEIKSKYEREGEDIGILNAFFQRYPNITTPSLDEWLESKIEKNASVYKSQIESLISKNTDESLKLALSKLDVINRCNRLLHNSYSLIFSIQHSLLNWKLGNTELALKEINIHKNDIVDFSSGKEKYSSVFKKYYKEYKLGYPNEKEVWKQILLIINQ
;
A
#
# COMPACT_ATOMS: atom_id res chain seq x y z
N MET A 1 -41.23 68.91 38.60
CA MET A 1 -40.43 68.66 37.38
C MET A 1 -39.59 67.39 37.42
N LYS A 2 -38.74 67.12 38.43
CA LYS A 2 -37.87 65.92 38.46
C LYS A 2 -38.59 64.56 38.28
N LYS A 3 -39.78 64.38 38.85
CA LYS A 3 -40.56 63.12 38.71
C LYS A 3 -41.08 62.88 37.28
N ILE A 4 -41.42 63.94 36.55
CA ILE A 4 -41.90 63.84 35.16
C ILE A 4 -40.76 63.42 34.23
N TYR A 5 -39.55 63.94 34.45
CA TYR A 5 -38.37 63.60 33.66
C TYR A 5 -37.96 62.13 33.82
N LEU A 6 -38.04 61.61 35.04
CA LEU A 6 -37.74 60.20 35.32
C LEU A 6 -38.76 59.26 34.67
N SER A 7 -40.05 59.59 34.72
CA SER A 7 -41.10 58.82 34.02
C SER A 7 -40.93 58.84 32.50
N PHE A 8 -40.49 59.96 31.93
CA PHE A 8 -40.23 60.06 30.50
C PHE A 8 -39.01 59.23 30.07
N LEU A 9 -37.94 59.23 30.88
CA LEU A 9 -36.76 58.39 30.67
C LEU A 9 -37.10 56.89 30.77
N LEU A 10 -37.89 56.48 31.76
CA LEU A 10 -38.37 55.11 31.91
C LEU A 10 -39.26 54.68 30.74
N PHE A 11 -40.15 55.57 30.28
CA PHE A 11 -40.98 55.30 29.11
C PHE A 11 -40.14 55.16 27.84
N HIS A 12 -39.16 56.05 27.62
CA HIS A 12 -38.23 55.94 26.49
C HIS A 12 -37.41 54.64 26.55
N TYR A 13 -36.94 54.26 27.73
CA TYR A 13 -36.20 53.02 27.93
C TYR A 13 -37.07 51.78 27.66
N CYS A 14 -38.32 51.77 28.11
CA CYS A 14 -39.29 50.71 27.80
C CYS A 14 -39.59 50.65 26.29
N VAL A 15 -39.82 51.79 25.63
CA VAL A 15 -40.07 51.82 24.18
C VAL A 15 -38.87 51.31 23.39
N LEU A 16 -37.64 51.63 23.80
CA LEU A 16 -36.42 51.10 23.17
C LEU A 16 -36.25 49.58 23.39
N LEU A 17 -36.67 49.04 24.54
CA LEU A 17 -36.67 47.60 24.79
C LEU A 17 -37.76 46.86 24.00
N PHE A 18 -38.93 47.45 23.80
CA PHE A 18 -40.03 46.87 23.01
C PHE A 18 -39.88 47.10 21.49
N ALA A 19 -39.03 48.04 21.07
CA ALA A 19 -38.71 48.29 19.66
C ALA A 19 -37.77 47.24 19.04
N GLN A 20 -37.31 46.25 19.81
CA GLN A 20 -36.78 45.03 19.21
C GLN A 20 -37.95 44.21 18.65
N THR A 21 -38.48 44.64 17.50
CA THR A 21 -39.42 43.83 16.73
C THR A 21 -38.78 42.46 16.53
N PRO A 22 -39.39 41.37 17.06
CA PRO A 22 -38.92 40.03 16.75
C PRO A 22 -38.85 39.90 15.22
N PRO A 23 -37.82 39.21 14.68
CA PRO A 23 -37.59 39.21 13.24
C PRO A 23 -38.87 38.80 12.48
N ALA A 24 -39.15 39.54 11.41
CA ALA A 24 -40.51 39.80 10.92
C ALA A 24 -41.29 38.59 10.35
N GLN A 25 -40.66 37.43 10.17
CA GLN A 25 -41.33 36.24 9.65
C GLN A 25 -41.21 35.07 10.64
N THR A 26 -42.36 34.55 11.09
CA THR A 26 -42.45 33.42 12.04
C THR A 26 -42.96 32.13 11.40
N TRP A 27 -43.43 32.17 10.15
CA TRP A 27 -43.87 31.02 9.35
C TRP A 27 -43.86 31.37 7.86
N TYR A 28 -43.78 30.34 6.99
CA TYR A 28 -44.07 30.42 5.56
C TYR A 28 -44.89 29.19 5.15
N GLN A 29 -45.64 29.28 4.05
CA GLN A 29 -46.33 28.12 3.48
C GLN A 29 -45.34 27.32 2.62
N ASN A 30 -45.19 26.02 2.90
CA ASN A 30 -44.42 25.12 2.04
C ASN A 30 -45.12 24.93 0.68
N SER A 31 -44.56 24.09 -0.21
CA SER A 31 -45.17 23.76 -1.50
C SER A 31 -46.58 23.18 -1.41
N ASP A 32 -46.98 22.68 -0.23
CA ASP A 32 -48.28 22.09 0.05
C ASP A 32 -49.25 23.08 0.74
N GLY A 33 -48.86 24.36 0.88
CA GLY A 33 -49.67 25.37 1.56
C GLY A 33 -49.67 25.28 3.09
N ILE A 34 -48.85 24.39 3.67
CA ILE A 34 -48.77 24.17 5.12
C ILE A 34 -47.82 25.18 5.73
N ASN A 35 -48.29 25.93 6.73
CA ASN A 35 -47.44 26.79 7.54
C ASN A 35 -46.36 25.95 8.21
N THR A 36 -45.12 26.12 7.77
CA THR A 36 -43.95 25.45 8.32
C THR A 36 -43.07 26.46 9.05
N SER A 37 -42.26 25.95 9.99
CA SER A 37 -41.27 26.76 10.69
C SER A 37 -40.29 27.38 9.69
N VAL A 38 -40.07 28.68 9.84
CA VAL A 38 -39.09 29.43 9.07
C VAL A 38 -37.70 28.84 9.25
N LYS A 39 -37.04 28.52 8.14
CA LYS A 39 -35.61 28.17 8.12
C LYS A 39 -34.73 29.36 8.52
N GLU A 40 -35.22 30.58 8.35
CA GLU A 40 -34.47 31.81 8.59
C GLU A 40 -35.40 32.93 9.06
N ARG A 41 -34.93 33.79 9.96
CA ARG A 41 -35.64 34.98 10.45
C ARG A 41 -34.73 36.20 10.37
N TRP A 42 -35.15 37.27 9.71
CA TRP A 42 -34.44 38.57 9.63
C TRP A 42 -35.43 39.73 9.47
N ASN A 43 -34.93 40.96 9.59
CA ASN A 43 -35.63 42.16 9.12
C ASN A 43 -34.99 42.64 7.81
N GLU A 44 -35.73 43.41 7.01
CA GLU A 44 -35.22 44.03 5.80
C GLU A 44 -35.04 45.53 6.00
N ASP A 45 -34.06 46.14 5.33
CA ASP A 45 -33.94 47.59 5.24
C ASP A 45 -34.87 48.18 4.17
N GLU A 46 -34.81 49.50 3.97
CA GLU A 46 -35.63 50.21 2.98
C GLU A 46 -35.45 49.73 1.53
N ASN A 47 -34.34 49.04 1.23
CA ASN A 47 -34.02 48.49 -0.08
C ASN A 47 -34.33 46.99 -0.19
N GLY A 48 -34.93 46.38 0.84
CA GLY A 48 -35.22 44.95 0.88
C GLY A 48 -34.02 44.07 1.23
N PHE A 49 -32.89 44.63 1.68
CA PHE A 49 -31.74 43.83 2.08
C PHE A 49 -31.84 43.37 3.53
N LYS A 50 -31.29 42.19 3.84
CA LYS A 50 -31.20 41.69 5.22
C LYS A 50 -30.55 42.73 6.14
N HIS A 51 -31.20 43.04 7.26
CA HIS A 51 -30.77 44.06 8.22
C HIS A 51 -31.18 43.66 9.64
N GLY A 52 -30.31 43.92 10.61
CA GLY A 52 -30.55 43.58 12.02
C GLY A 52 -30.38 42.09 12.33
N LYS A 53 -31.06 41.61 13.38
CA LYS A 53 -30.87 40.28 13.94
C LYS A 53 -31.30 39.17 12.97
N TYR A 54 -30.43 38.18 12.80
CA TYR A 54 -30.64 36.99 11.99
C TYR A 54 -30.58 35.71 12.84
N ILE A 55 -31.50 34.79 12.56
CA ILE A 55 -31.52 33.45 13.15
C ILE A 55 -31.81 32.45 12.04
N ARG A 56 -30.95 31.44 11.87
CA ARG A 56 -31.17 30.30 10.98
C ARG A 56 -31.47 29.06 11.80
N TYR A 57 -32.42 28.27 11.34
CA TYR A 57 -32.75 26.95 11.85
C TYR A 57 -32.39 25.89 10.81
N ASP A 58 -31.98 24.71 11.27
CA ASP A 58 -31.70 23.55 10.42
C ASP A 58 -32.39 22.30 10.99
N ILE A 59 -32.60 21.29 10.14
CA ILE A 59 -33.31 20.06 10.53
C ILE A 59 -32.29 19.11 11.17
N ALA A 60 -32.63 18.59 12.35
CA ALA A 60 -31.81 17.61 13.07
C ALA A 60 -31.89 16.24 12.38
N SER A 61 -31.11 16.05 11.32
CA SER A 61 -30.91 14.79 10.60
C SER A 61 -32.13 14.21 9.88
N ASN A 62 -31.88 13.25 8.98
CA ASN A 62 -32.92 12.61 8.18
C ASN A 62 -33.79 11.60 8.95
N GLN A 63 -33.46 11.28 10.21
CA GLN A 63 -34.16 10.21 10.96
C GLN A 63 -35.28 10.70 11.86
N ILE A 64 -35.27 11.98 12.27
CA ILE A 64 -36.34 12.56 13.08
C ILE A 64 -36.96 13.69 12.28
N LYS A 65 -38.07 13.37 11.63
CA LYS A 65 -38.88 14.35 10.90
C LYS A 65 -39.32 15.43 11.89
N ASP A 66 -39.10 16.69 11.52
CA ASP A 66 -39.65 17.88 12.17
C ASP A 66 -38.97 18.40 13.46
N VAL A 67 -37.75 17.95 13.81
CA VAL A 67 -36.94 18.62 14.85
C VAL A 67 -36.02 19.66 14.22
N TYR A 68 -36.20 20.93 14.61
CA TYR A 68 -35.37 22.05 14.18
C TYR A 68 -34.47 22.51 15.31
N PHE A 69 -33.21 22.80 15.01
CA PHE A 69 -32.27 23.43 15.95
C PHE A 69 -31.77 24.76 15.38
N VAL A 70 -31.39 25.69 16.27
CA VAL A 70 -30.76 26.94 15.85
C VAL A 70 -29.39 26.60 15.27
N LYS A 71 -29.17 26.93 14.00
CA LYS A 71 -27.92 26.66 13.28
C LYS A 71 -26.95 27.83 13.34
N GLU A 72 -27.47 29.05 13.31
CA GLU A 72 -26.67 30.26 13.23
C GLU A 72 -27.45 31.46 13.77
N VAL A 73 -26.78 32.32 14.53
CA VAL A 73 -27.31 33.59 15.01
C VAL A 73 -26.28 34.69 14.74
N GLY A 74 -26.75 35.85 14.29
CA GLY A 74 -25.89 37.01 14.07
C GLY A 74 -26.66 38.26 13.69
N ASN A 75 -25.98 39.21 13.05
CA ASN A 75 -26.60 40.42 12.54
C ASN A 75 -26.17 40.70 11.09
N TYR A 76 -27.11 41.21 10.29
CA TYR A 76 -26.84 41.78 8.99
C TYR A 76 -26.90 43.31 9.03
N SER A 77 -26.14 43.95 8.15
CA SER A 77 -26.28 45.36 7.80
C SER A 77 -26.21 45.48 6.28
N HIS A 78 -27.29 45.93 5.65
CA HIS A 78 -27.40 46.11 4.20
C HIS A 78 -27.00 44.86 3.42
N GLY A 79 -27.54 43.71 3.83
CA GLY A 79 -27.30 42.42 3.18
C GLY A 79 -25.96 41.75 3.53
N LYS A 80 -25.10 42.37 4.34
CA LYS A 80 -23.80 41.83 4.74
C LYS A 80 -23.73 41.45 6.22
N LYS A 81 -23.04 40.35 6.56
CA LYS A 81 -22.79 39.94 7.95
C LYS A 81 -21.97 40.99 8.68
N GLN A 82 -22.41 41.35 9.88
CA GLN A 82 -21.82 42.37 10.73
C GLN A 82 -21.86 41.97 12.21
N GLY A 83 -20.81 42.31 12.96
CA GLY A 83 -20.74 42.09 14.41
C GLY A 83 -20.57 40.62 14.77
N GLU A 84 -21.04 40.24 15.96
CA GLU A 84 -20.87 38.88 16.49
C GLU A 84 -21.79 37.87 15.79
N TRP A 85 -21.23 36.70 15.50
CA TRP A 85 -21.91 35.55 14.92
C TRP A 85 -21.57 34.29 15.71
N ILE A 86 -22.60 33.48 15.97
CA ILE A 86 -22.49 32.20 16.66
C ILE A 86 -23.11 31.14 15.76
N GLY A 87 -22.30 30.15 15.39
CA GLY A 87 -22.74 28.95 14.70
C GLY A 87 -22.92 27.81 15.67
N TYR A 88 -23.87 26.93 15.38
CA TYR A 88 -24.12 25.73 16.16
C TYR A 88 -24.04 24.48 15.28
N THR A 89 -23.76 23.35 15.91
CA THR A 89 -23.88 22.02 15.32
C THR A 89 -24.76 21.15 16.22
N CYS A 90 -25.56 20.29 15.61
CA CYS A 90 -26.37 19.33 16.34
C CYS A 90 -25.45 18.21 16.84
N CYS A 91 -25.38 18.04 18.16
CA CYS A 91 -24.76 16.89 18.78
C CYS A 91 -25.87 15.94 19.23
N ASN A 92 -25.83 14.70 18.75
CA ASN A 92 -26.78 13.64 19.08
C ASN A 92 -28.22 13.84 18.59
N TYR A 93 -28.71 12.83 17.88
CA TYR A 93 -30.09 12.77 17.38
C TYR A 93 -31.16 12.67 18.48
N ARG A 94 -30.78 12.49 19.75
CA ARG A 94 -31.73 12.20 20.84
C ARG A 94 -31.95 13.35 21.81
N GLU A 95 -31.04 14.31 21.85
CA GLU A 95 -31.09 15.42 22.78
C GLU A 95 -31.11 16.71 21.96
N GLU A 96 -32.00 17.65 22.31
CA GLU A 96 -32.13 18.96 21.63
C GLU A 96 -30.93 19.89 21.93
N SER A 97 -29.75 19.32 22.26
CA SER A 97 -28.56 20.07 22.58
C SER A 97 -27.84 20.50 21.30
N SER A 98 -27.60 21.79 21.20
CA SER A 98 -26.79 22.39 20.14
C SER A 98 -25.44 22.81 20.73
N ILE A 99 -24.33 22.37 20.14
CA ILE A 99 -23.00 22.81 20.54
C ILE A 99 -22.57 23.96 19.64
N ILE A 100 -21.94 24.98 20.22
CA ILE A 100 -21.33 26.07 19.45
C ILE A 100 -20.26 25.46 18.54
N SER A 101 -20.41 25.63 17.23
CA SER A 101 -19.43 25.22 16.22
C SER A 101 -18.42 26.32 15.93
N TYR A 102 -18.85 27.58 16.04
CA TYR A 102 -17.95 28.72 15.99
C TYR A 102 -18.58 29.96 16.64
N GLN A 103 -17.72 30.91 17.03
CA GLN A 103 -18.11 32.22 17.52
C GLN A 103 -17.04 33.24 17.11
N GLY A 104 -17.46 34.39 16.58
CA GLY A 104 -16.54 35.48 16.25
C GLY A 104 -17.22 36.65 15.58
N ASN A 105 -16.44 37.60 15.06
CA ASN A 105 -16.98 38.82 14.45
C ASN A 105 -16.85 38.84 12.93
N PHE A 106 -17.86 39.39 12.27
CA PHE A 106 -17.84 39.76 10.86
C PHE A 106 -17.80 41.28 10.69
N LEU A 107 -17.11 41.72 9.65
CA LEU A 107 -17.17 43.07 9.10
C LEU A 107 -17.35 42.95 7.59
N ASN A 108 -18.53 43.30 7.09
CA ASN A 108 -18.88 43.19 5.67
C ASN A 108 -18.61 41.79 5.08
N ASP A 109 -19.18 40.74 5.67
CA ASP A 109 -19.01 39.33 5.26
C ASP A 109 -17.58 38.77 5.43
N LYS A 110 -16.67 39.53 6.03
CA LYS A 110 -15.32 39.07 6.34
C LYS A 110 -15.15 38.81 7.83
N LYS A 111 -14.68 37.61 8.20
CA LYS A 111 -14.24 37.27 9.55
C LYS A 111 -13.13 38.22 9.98
N THR A 112 -13.27 38.77 11.17
CA THR A 112 -12.32 39.70 11.79
C THR A 112 -12.25 39.49 13.30
N GLY A 113 -11.12 39.86 13.91
CA GLY A 113 -10.90 39.79 15.35
C GLY A 113 -10.76 38.37 15.86
N ILE A 114 -11.05 38.17 17.15
CA ILE A 114 -10.91 36.87 17.82
C ILE A 114 -12.07 35.95 17.40
N TRP A 115 -11.71 34.72 17.04
CA TRP A 115 -12.61 33.64 16.67
C TRP A 115 -12.33 32.41 17.52
N LYS A 116 -13.42 31.73 17.88
CA LYS A 116 -13.44 30.43 18.54
C LYS A 116 -14.09 29.45 17.57
N GLU A 117 -13.41 28.36 17.24
CA GLU A 117 -13.87 27.39 16.26
C GLU A 117 -13.76 25.98 16.85
N PHE A 118 -14.81 25.20 16.68
CA PHE A 118 -14.85 23.79 17.06
C PHE A 118 -14.81 22.96 15.78
N ILE A 119 -13.64 22.39 15.51
CA ILE A 119 -13.41 21.54 14.34
C ILE A 119 -13.61 20.10 14.76
N GLN A 120 -14.65 19.48 14.22
CA GLN A 120 -14.86 18.04 14.34
C GLN A 120 -13.97 17.34 13.30
N GLN A 121 -12.91 16.69 13.76
CA GLN A 121 -11.90 16.13 12.85
C GLN A 121 -12.24 14.68 12.45
N ASP A 122 -12.89 13.92 13.33
CA ASP A 122 -13.30 12.56 13.03
C ASP A 122 -14.53 12.15 13.85
N PHE A 123 -15.60 11.77 13.15
CA PHE A 123 -16.82 11.24 13.77
C PHE A 123 -16.57 9.87 14.44
N LEU A 124 -15.62 9.08 13.94
CA LEU A 124 -15.31 7.74 14.44
C LEU A 124 -14.39 7.75 15.67
N HIS A 125 -13.55 8.77 15.80
CA HIS A 125 -12.54 8.85 16.86
C HIS A 125 -12.78 9.99 17.87
N GLY A 126 -13.86 10.76 17.69
CA GLY A 126 -14.37 11.70 18.70
C GLY A 126 -13.39 12.83 19.07
N THR A 127 -12.37 13.08 18.25
CA THR A 127 -11.40 14.15 18.52
C THR A 127 -11.97 15.45 17.98
N ASN A 128 -12.34 16.34 18.90
CA ASN A 128 -12.75 17.70 18.59
C ASN A 128 -11.58 18.63 18.89
N ILE A 129 -11.26 19.53 17.96
CA ILE A 129 -10.25 20.56 18.18
C ILE A 129 -10.99 21.88 18.41
N TYR A 130 -10.82 22.42 19.61
CA TYR A 130 -11.15 23.82 19.87
C TYR A 130 -9.97 24.68 19.46
N GLN A 131 -10.23 25.67 18.61
CA GLN A 131 -9.25 26.63 18.12
C GLN A 131 -9.68 28.04 18.51
N GLU A 132 -8.76 28.82 19.06
CA GLU A 132 -8.99 30.23 19.35
C GLU A 132 -7.86 31.08 18.79
N GLY A 133 -8.17 32.05 17.93
CA GLY A 133 -7.18 32.90 17.30
C GLY A 133 -7.78 34.08 16.55
N THR A 134 -6.97 34.77 15.74
CA THR A 134 -7.40 36.00 15.07
C THR A 134 -7.60 35.79 13.58
N TYR A 135 -8.68 36.37 13.05
CA TYR A 135 -8.89 36.56 11.62
C TYR A 135 -8.67 38.02 11.21
N VAL A 136 -8.10 38.21 10.02
CA VAL A 136 -8.03 39.48 9.30
C VAL A 136 -8.57 39.25 7.90
N ASN A 137 -9.77 39.75 7.62
CA ASN A 137 -10.42 39.64 6.30
C ASN A 137 -10.56 38.19 5.78
N ASN A 138 -11.09 37.26 6.60
CA ASN A 138 -11.14 35.80 6.34
C ASN A 138 -9.80 35.07 6.34
N VAL A 139 -8.68 35.74 6.60
CA VAL A 139 -7.35 35.13 6.68
C VAL A 139 -6.97 34.91 8.14
N ARG A 140 -6.53 33.69 8.50
CA ARG A 140 -6.01 33.41 9.85
C ARG A 140 -4.67 34.11 10.02
N GLU A 141 -4.52 34.82 11.13
CA GLU A 141 -3.31 35.58 11.45
C GLU A 141 -2.90 35.39 12.90
N GLY A 142 -1.59 35.43 13.15
CA GLY A 142 -1.00 35.45 14.48
C GLY A 142 -1.12 34.11 15.21
N GLU A 143 -1.19 34.20 16.54
CA GLU A 143 -1.25 33.03 17.42
C GLU A 143 -2.65 32.43 17.49
N TRP A 144 -2.70 31.11 17.37
CA TRP A 144 -3.88 30.27 17.51
C TRP A 144 -3.64 29.23 18.60
N LYS A 145 -4.51 29.21 19.61
CA LYS A 145 -4.51 28.23 20.69
C LYS A 145 -5.38 27.06 20.28
N ASN A 146 -4.82 25.86 20.25
CA ASN A 146 -5.54 24.64 19.89
C ASN A 146 -5.61 23.73 21.11
N THR A 147 -6.83 23.38 21.51
CA THR A 147 -7.07 22.43 22.59
C THR A 147 -7.82 21.25 22.01
N MET A 148 -7.24 20.05 22.14
CA MET A 148 -8.00 18.84 21.87
C MET A 148 -9.00 18.63 22.99
N GLY A 149 -10.27 18.48 22.65
CA GLY A 149 -11.38 18.17 23.53
C GLY A 149 -12.05 16.87 23.08
N VAL A 150 -12.63 16.13 24.03
CA VAL A 150 -13.66 15.14 23.75
C VAL A 150 -14.97 15.79 24.14
N MET A 151 -15.94 15.77 23.20
CA MET A 151 -17.31 16.10 23.58
C MET A 151 -17.84 15.00 24.47
N LEU A 152 -18.38 15.38 25.62
CA LEU A 152 -19.23 14.48 26.37
C LEU A 152 -20.60 14.44 25.69
N GLY A 153 -21.28 13.29 25.80
CA GLY A 153 -22.56 13.05 25.12
C GLY A 153 -23.71 13.97 25.53
N ASP A 154 -23.53 14.75 26.60
CA ASP A 154 -24.49 15.73 27.14
C ASP A 154 -24.35 17.14 26.53
N GLY A 155 -23.49 17.31 25.52
CA GLY A 155 -23.24 18.59 24.88
C GLY A 155 -22.37 19.55 25.70
N THR A 156 -21.92 19.16 26.89
CA THR A 156 -20.93 19.94 27.63
C THR A 156 -19.55 19.74 27.02
N VAL A 157 -18.94 20.84 26.56
CA VAL A 157 -17.51 20.86 26.30
C VAL A 157 -16.83 20.95 27.64
N ARG A 158 -16.54 19.81 28.27
CA ARG A 158 -15.48 19.79 29.28
C ARG A 158 -14.17 19.98 28.56
N THR A 159 -13.73 21.24 28.46
CA THR A 159 -12.32 21.53 28.19
C THR A 159 -11.52 20.72 29.19
N TYR A 160 -10.61 19.88 28.69
CA TYR A 160 -9.81 18.95 29.47
C TYR A 160 -8.78 19.62 30.40
N ALA A 161 -9.13 20.69 31.10
CA ALA A 161 -8.33 21.19 32.19
C ALA A 161 -8.17 20.13 33.30
N GLU A 162 -9.13 19.21 33.45
CA GLU A 162 -9.15 18.24 34.56
C GLU A 162 -9.05 16.76 34.16
N ALA A 163 -9.30 16.36 32.91
CA ALA A 163 -9.50 14.92 32.57
C ALA A 163 -8.73 14.37 31.35
N SER A 164 -7.93 15.14 30.61
CA SER A 164 -7.00 14.54 29.63
C SER A 164 -5.58 15.03 29.85
N THR A 165 -4.66 14.07 29.76
CA THR A 165 -3.22 14.25 29.74
C THR A 165 -2.71 14.86 28.42
N ARG A 166 -3.59 15.16 27.44
CA ARG A 166 -3.17 15.72 26.14
C ARG A 166 -3.21 17.24 26.20
N LYS A 167 -2.03 17.82 26.38
CA LYS A 167 -1.83 19.26 26.41
C LYS A 167 -2.08 19.83 25.00
N GLY A 168 -2.69 21.01 24.95
CA GLY A 168 -2.95 21.71 23.68
C GLY A 168 -1.66 22.09 22.95
N PHE A 169 -1.80 22.60 21.73
CA PHE A 169 -0.69 23.12 20.93
C PHE A 169 -1.01 24.53 20.43
N LYS A 170 0.03 25.32 20.20
CA LYS A 170 -0.06 26.67 19.63
C LYS A 170 0.29 26.61 18.16
N THR A 171 -0.44 27.30 17.30
CA THR A 171 -0.08 27.47 15.88
C THR A 171 0.11 28.95 15.59
N ILE A 172 1.11 29.29 14.78
CA ILE A 172 1.30 30.64 14.28
C ILE A 172 0.92 30.65 12.81
N TYR A 173 -0.02 31.52 12.44
CA TYR A 173 -0.43 31.73 11.06
C TYR A 173 0.12 33.05 10.51
N ARG A 174 0.44 33.05 9.21
CA ARG A 174 0.75 34.24 8.43
C ARG A 174 0.16 34.08 7.05
N ASN A 175 -0.65 35.05 6.62
CA ASN A 175 -1.37 35.01 5.34
C ASN A 175 -2.22 33.73 5.17
N GLY A 176 -2.76 33.18 6.27
CA GLY A 176 -3.60 31.98 6.24
C GLY A 176 -2.82 30.66 6.24
N GLU A 177 -1.49 30.70 6.18
CA GLU A 177 -0.63 29.52 6.23
C GLU A 177 -0.06 29.33 7.65
N ALA A 178 -0.06 28.09 8.13
CA ALA A 178 0.57 27.73 9.40
C ALA A 178 2.10 27.70 9.20
N ILE A 179 2.81 28.64 9.81
CA ILE A 179 4.27 28.76 9.68
C ILE A 179 5.03 28.03 10.79
N ASN A 180 4.42 27.91 11.98
CA ASN A 180 4.98 27.18 13.12
C ASN A 180 3.84 26.55 13.92
N ALA A 181 4.11 25.40 14.57
CA ALA A 181 3.21 24.84 15.55
C ALA A 181 4.01 24.34 16.74
N TYR A 182 3.68 24.74 17.96
CA TYR A 182 4.41 24.40 19.17
C TYR A 182 3.56 23.51 20.06
N ASP A 183 4.12 22.42 20.54
CA ASP A 183 3.52 21.66 21.64
C ASP A 183 3.59 22.45 22.96
N ASP A 184 3.12 21.82 24.04
CA ASP A 184 3.13 22.40 25.38
C ASP A 184 4.54 22.61 25.98
N LYS A 185 5.56 21.97 25.39
CA LYS A 185 6.96 22.09 25.78
C LYS A 185 7.70 23.14 24.94
N GLY A 186 7.02 23.75 23.96
CA GLY A 186 7.62 24.71 23.03
C GLY A 186 8.41 24.05 21.90
N ILE A 187 8.23 22.75 21.65
CA ILE A 187 8.85 22.05 20.51
C ILE A 187 8.06 22.40 19.26
N ASP A 188 8.76 22.88 18.23
CA ASP A 188 8.15 23.15 16.92
C ASP A 188 7.84 21.84 16.19
N LEU A 189 6.57 21.47 16.16
CA LEU A 189 6.01 20.29 15.53
C LEU A 189 6.20 20.29 14.01
N ILE A 190 6.19 21.45 13.35
CA ILE A 190 6.38 21.53 11.89
C ILE A 190 7.86 21.26 11.58
N GLU A 191 8.77 21.85 12.33
CA GLU A 191 10.20 21.59 12.16
C GLU A 191 10.57 20.15 12.56
N ASN A 192 9.95 19.62 13.61
CA ASN A 192 10.14 18.23 14.02
C ASN A 192 9.65 17.25 12.95
N ASP A 193 8.50 17.49 12.31
CA ASP A 193 8.00 16.66 11.20
C ASP A 193 8.91 16.75 9.96
N LYS A 194 9.43 17.94 9.63
CA LYS A 194 10.45 18.09 8.57
C LYS A 194 11.71 17.29 8.88
N GLN A 195 12.19 17.35 10.13
CA GLN A 195 13.36 16.59 10.56
C GLN A 195 13.09 15.08 10.54
N GLU A 196 11.92 14.63 10.96
CA GLU A 196 11.52 13.22 10.90
C GLU A 196 11.44 12.71 9.46
N ASN A 197 10.85 13.50 8.55
CA ASN A 197 10.77 13.18 7.13
C ASN A 197 12.16 13.17 6.46
N LEU A 198 13.05 14.09 6.85
CA LEU A 198 14.45 14.08 6.42
C LEU A 198 15.15 12.81 6.92
N ASN A 199 14.98 12.45 8.19
CA ASN A 199 15.58 11.24 8.77
C ASN A 199 15.09 9.97 8.06
N LYS A 200 13.78 9.86 7.75
CA LYS A 200 13.22 8.75 6.95
C LYS A 200 13.81 8.69 5.54
N THR A 201 14.04 9.85 4.93
CA THR A 201 14.68 9.94 3.60
C THR A 201 16.13 9.47 3.67
N ILE A 202 16.89 9.93 4.68
CA ILE A 202 18.27 9.50 4.94
C ILE A 202 18.33 7.98 5.17
N GLU A 203 17.46 7.45 6.01
CA GLU A 203 17.39 6.00 6.28
C GLU A 203 17.09 5.20 5.00
N THR A 204 16.16 5.68 4.18
CA THR A 204 15.82 5.03 2.90
C THR A 204 17.01 5.04 1.94
N GLU A 205 17.71 6.16 1.80
CA GLU A 205 18.92 6.25 0.96
C GLU A 205 20.06 5.37 1.49
N PHE A 206 20.23 5.29 2.81
CA PHE A 206 21.22 4.40 3.44
C PHE A 206 20.92 2.93 3.14
N ASN A 207 19.67 2.50 3.30
CA ASN A 207 19.24 1.12 3.07
C ASN A 207 19.36 0.69 1.59
N ASN A 208 19.36 1.65 0.67
CA ASN A 208 19.57 1.43 -0.76
C ASN A 208 21.07 1.41 -1.18
N CYS A 209 22.00 1.52 -0.23
CA CYS A 209 23.43 1.43 -0.52
C CYS A 209 23.91 -0.04 -0.59
N TYR A 210 24.39 -0.47 -1.76
CA TYR A 210 24.89 -1.84 -1.99
C TYR A 210 26.36 -1.92 -2.42
N SER A 211 27.07 -0.78 -2.52
CA SER A 211 28.45 -0.71 -2.97
C SER A 211 29.27 0.24 -2.11
N ILE A 212 30.60 0.06 -2.10
CA ILE A 212 31.54 0.98 -1.41
C ILE A 212 31.32 2.42 -1.88
N GLU A 213 31.12 2.62 -3.18
CA GLU A 213 30.92 3.94 -3.77
C GLU A 213 29.60 4.57 -3.32
N ASN A 214 28.52 3.78 -3.23
CA ASN A 214 27.23 4.27 -2.72
C ASN A 214 27.35 4.72 -1.27
N TYR A 215 28.04 3.96 -0.40
CA TYR A 215 28.26 4.36 0.99
C TYR A 215 29.16 5.60 1.10
N LYS A 216 30.19 5.74 0.26
CA LYS A 216 31.04 6.95 0.25
C LYS A 216 30.24 8.19 -0.18
N ASN A 217 29.43 8.08 -1.22
CA ASN A 217 28.55 9.16 -1.67
C ASN A 217 27.49 9.51 -0.64
N PHE A 218 26.89 8.52 0.04
CA PHE A 218 25.96 8.73 1.15
C PHE A 218 26.60 9.55 2.28
N ARG A 219 27.81 9.18 2.72
CA ARG A 219 28.54 9.91 3.78
C ARG A 219 28.91 11.34 3.36
N ALA A 220 29.31 11.54 2.11
CA ALA A 220 29.60 12.88 1.59
C ALA A 220 28.35 13.78 1.59
N LYS A 221 27.17 13.19 1.32
CA LYS A 221 25.88 13.89 1.32
C LYS A 221 25.37 14.15 2.75
N TYR A 222 25.60 13.24 3.70
CA TYR A 222 25.11 13.33 5.09
C TYR A 222 26.20 13.08 6.15
N PRO A 223 27.21 13.96 6.26
CA PRO A 223 28.41 13.73 7.07
C PRO A 223 28.18 13.67 8.59
N ASN A 224 26.99 14.03 9.07
CA ASN A 224 26.62 14.03 10.50
C ASN A 224 25.33 13.22 10.76
N SER A 225 24.94 12.33 9.84
CA SER A 225 23.79 11.47 10.09
C SER A 225 24.10 10.41 11.16
N ASP A 226 23.06 9.91 11.83
CA ASP A 226 23.18 8.78 12.77
C ASP A 226 23.74 7.51 12.11
N PHE A 227 23.67 7.44 10.78
CA PHE A 227 24.17 6.33 9.95
C PHE A 227 25.66 6.46 9.55
N ASP A 228 26.37 7.55 9.87
CA ASP A 228 27.77 7.76 9.42
C ASP A 228 28.72 6.66 9.94
N SER A 229 28.55 6.28 11.20
CA SER A 229 29.33 5.22 11.84
C SER A 229 29.06 3.86 11.19
N GLU A 230 27.79 3.54 10.92
CA GLU A 230 27.40 2.29 10.28
C GLU A 230 27.86 2.23 8.83
N ALA A 231 27.75 3.34 8.08
CA ALA A 231 28.30 3.46 6.73
C ALA A 231 29.80 3.15 6.70
N THR A 232 30.56 3.67 7.67
CA THR A 232 32.00 3.40 7.81
C THR A 232 32.28 1.91 8.03
N ILE A 233 31.52 1.26 8.91
CA ILE A 233 31.65 -0.18 9.17
C ILE A 233 31.36 -0.99 7.90
N ARG A 234 30.29 -0.65 7.16
CA ARG A 234 29.92 -1.34 5.92
C ARG A 234 30.97 -1.13 4.82
N ILE A 235 31.55 0.07 4.69
CA ILE A 235 32.67 0.34 3.77
C ILE A 235 33.86 -0.55 4.10
N ASN A 236 34.33 -0.56 5.35
CA ASN A 236 35.49 -1.34 5.76
C ASN A 236 35.27 -2.84 5.54
N LYS A 237 34.06 -3.34 5.78
CA LYS A 237 33.68 -4.73 5.51
C LYS A 237 33.77 -5.05 4.02
N LEU A 238 33.15 -4.23 3.17
CA LEU A 238 33.18 -4.44 1.71
C LEU A 238 34.59 -4.29 1.14
N GLU A 239 35.42 -3.38 1.66
CA GLU A 239 36.82 -3.24 1.26
C GLU A 239 37.64 -4.47 1.65
N SER A 240 37.42 -5.02 2.85
CA SER A 240 38.05 -6.29 3.27
C SER A 240 37.65 -7.47 2.38
N GLU A 241 36.36 -7.59 2.05
CA GLU A 241 35.85 -8.62 1.14
C GLU A 241 36.42 -8.47 -0.27
N LYS A 242 36.52 -7.23 -0.79
CA LYS A 242 37.15 -6.93 -2.07
C LYS A 242 38.63 -7.35 -2.08
N GLN A 243 39.39 -7.08 -1.01
CA GLN A 243 40.79 -7.50 -0.92
C GLN A 243 40.94 -9.02 -0.89
N LYS A 244 40.06 -9.74 -0.17
CA LYS A 244 40.04 -11.21 -0.17
C LYS A 244 39.77 -11.77 -1.57
N LEU A 245 38.86 -11.15 -2.33
CA LEU A 245 38.57 -11.56 -3.72
C LEU A 245 39.75 -11.29 -4.65
N ILE A 246 40.46 -10.16 -4.50
CA ILE A 246 41.66 -9.86 -5.29
C ILE A 246 42.74 -10.91 -5.02
N LEU A 247 42.98 -11.26 -3.75
CA LEU A 247 43.96 -12.28 -3.38
C LEU A 247 43.59 -13.66 -3.94
N ALA A 248 42.32 -14.06 -3.80
CA ALA A 248 41.82 -15.32 -4.37
C ALA A 248 41.97 -15.36 -5.89
N LYS A 249 41.72 -14.23 -6.58
CA LYS A 249 41.90 -14.15 -8.03
C LYS A 249 43.37 -14.20 -8.45
N SER A 250 44.27 -13.57 -7.70
CA SER A 250 45.71 -13.69 -8.00
C SER A 250 46.22 -15.11 -7.80
N GLU A 251 45.74 -15.81 -6.76
CA GLU A 251 46.06 -17.22 -6.57
C GLU A 251 45.48 -18.08 -7.71
N GLU A 252 44.26 -17.80 -8.17
CA GLU A 252 43.66 -18.48 -9.32
C GLU A 252 44.45 -18.22 -10.62
N ASP A 253 44.84 -16.97 -10.88
CA ASP A 253 45.61 -16.61 -12.07
C ASP A 253 47.04 -17.17 -12.05
N GLU A 254 47.68 -17.26 -10.87
CA GLU A 254 49.03 -17.80 -10.71
C GLU A 254 49.06 -19.33 -10.78
N TYR A 255 48.06 -20.02 -10.22
CA TYR A 255 48.08 -21.46 -10.04
C TYR A 255 47.10 -22.22 -10.94
N LEU A 256 45.90 -21.68 -11.18
CA LEU A 256 44.86 -22.37 -11.94
C LEU A 256 45.06 -22.20 -13.46
N ASN A 257 45.47 -21.02 -13.94
CA ASN A 257 45.67 -20.78 -15.37
C ASN A 257 46.75 -21.69 -16.01
N PRO A 258 47.93 -21.92 -15.40
CA PRO A 258 48.92 -22.85 -15.96
C PRO A 258 48.40 -24.29 -16.01
N LEU A 259 47.62 -24.68 -15.01
CA LEU A 259 46.99 -26.00 -14.94
C LEU A 259 45.89 -26.15 -16.01
N LEU A 260 45.08 -25.13 -16.24
CA LEU A 260 44.06 -25.09 -17.31
C LEU A 260 44.68 -25.11 -18.72
N GLN A 261 45.78 -24.37 -18.94
CA GLN A 261 46.55 -24.47 -20.20
C GLN A 261 47.10 -25.88 -20.43
N LYS A 262 47.51 -26.57 -19.36
CA LYS A 262 47.95 -27.97 -19.43
C LYS A 262 46.77 -28.92 -19.71
N TRP A 263 45.59 -28.63 -19.17
CA TRP A 263 44.35 -29.39 -19.42
C TRP A 263 43.93 -29.36 -20.89
N ASP A 264 43.93 -28.17 -21.52
CA ASP A 264 43.51 -27.99 -22.91
C ASP A 264 44.39 -28.79 -23.90
N SER A 265 45.59 -29.19 -23.50
CA SER A 265 46.52 -30.00 -24.30
C SER A 265 46.33 -31.53 -24.18
N MET A 266 45.40 -32.03 -23.36
CA MET A 266 45.22 -33.48 -23.12
C MET A 266 44.11 -34.13 -24.02
N PRO A 267 44.02 -35.48 -24.18
CA PRO A 267 42.95 -36.19 -24.91
C PRO A 267 41.79 -36.71 -24.03
N ASP A 268 40.62 -36.99 -24.61
CA ASP A 268 39.31 -36.49 -24.14
C ASP A 268 38.48 -37.20 -23.06
N THR A 269 38.93 -38.24 -22.34
CA THR A 269 38.06 -38.87 -21.30
C THR A 269 38.71 -39.27 -19.97
N SER A 270 40.03 -39.12 -19.81
CA SER A 270 40.74 -39.31 -18.52
C SER A 270 41.17 -38.00 -17.83
N LYS A 271 40.83 -36.86 -18.45
CA LYS A 271 41.29 -35.50 -18.11
C LYS A 271 40.90 -35.04 -16.71
N THR A 272 39.61 -35.16 -16.39
CA THR A 272 39.04 -34.57 -15.18
C THR A 272 39.60 -35.21 -13.91
N VAL A 273 39.73 -36.54 -13.89
CA VAL A 273 40.19 -37.29 -12.71
C VAL A 273 41.69 -37.08 -12.47
N THR A 274 42.50 -37.05 -13.52
CA THR A 274 43.94 -36.84 -13.39
C THR A 274 44.25 -35.41 -12.95
N PHE A 275 43.54 -34.42 -13.52
CA PHE A 275 43.68 -33.02 -13.11
C PHE A 275 43.34 -32.79 -11.63
N PHE A 276 42.21 -33.31 -11.15
CA PHE A 276 41.84 -33.15 -9.74
C PHE A 276 42.83 -33.86 -8.80
N LYS A 277 43.41 -35.00 -9.21
CA LYS A 277 44.46 -35.70 -8.45
C LYS A 277 45.76 -34.90 -8.38
N ASP A 278 46.19 -34.33 -9.50
CA ASP A 278 47.42 -33.54 -9.55
C ASP A 278 47.28 -32.23 -8.77
N TYR A 279 46.12 -31.55 -8.90
CA TYR A 279 45.78 -30.38 -8.09
C TYR A 279 45.80 -30.69 -6.59
N TYR A 280 45.22 -31.82 -6.16
CA TYR A 280 45.23 -32.23 -4.74
C TYR A 280 46.63 -32.55 -4.21
N LYS A 281 47.49 -33.09 -5.07
CA LYS A 281 48.86 -33.49 -4.73
C LYS A 281 49.76 -32.27 -4.58
N GLU A 282 49.60 -31.26 -5.44
CA GLU A 282 50.37 -30.01 -5.37
C GLU A 282 49.86 -29.06 -4.27
N PHE A 283 48.57 -29.07 -3.95
CA PHE A 283 47.97 -28.14 -2.98
C PHE A 283 47.23 -28.83 -1.83
N PRO A 284 47.93 -29.62 -0.98
CA PRO A 284 47.29 -30.38 0.10
C PRO A 284 46.63 -29.50 1.17
N ASN A 285 46.90 -28.18 1.19
CA ASN A 285 46.36 -27.20 2.14
C ASN A 285 45.73 -25.96 1.48
N GLY A 286 45.44 -25.98 0.17
CA GLY A 286 44.98 -24.80 -0.59
C GLY A 286 43.62 -24.25 -0.14
N TYR A 287 43.38 -22.96 -0.40
CA TYR A 287 42.08 -22.31 -0.16
C TYR A 287 41.00 -23.09 -0.91
N ARG A 288 39.88 -23.39 -0.24
CA ARG A 288 38.80 -24.29 -0.72
C ARG A 288 39.12 -25.78 -0.76
N LYS A 289 40.14 -26.28 -0.06
CA LYS A 289 40.39 -27.73 0.11
C LYS A 289 39.10 -28.50 0.39
N ASP A 290 38.25 -28.04 1.30
CA ASP A 290 37.02 -28.75 1.66
C ASP A 290 35.93 -28.65 0.57
N ASP A 291 35.89 -27.56 -0.20
CA ASP A 291 34.94 -27.36 -1.31
C ASP A 291 35.34 -28.15 -2.55
N VAL A 292 36.64 -28.19 -2.86
CA VAL A 292 37.22 -29.04 -3.91
C VAL A 292 37.06 -30.50 -3.50
N LYS A 293 37.37 -30.87 -2.25
CA LYS A 293 37.10 -32.21 -1.71
C LYS A 293 35.64 -32.57 -1.86
N LYS A 294 34.73 -31.69 -1.43
CA LYS A 294 33.29 -31.91 -1.55
C LYS A 294 32.90 -32.12 -3.00
N ARG A 295 33.35 -31.27 -3.93
CA ARG A 295 33.01 -31.38 -5.35
C ARG A 295 33.58 -32.66 -5.97
N THR A 296 34.83 -33.01 -5.67
CA THR A 296 35.48 -34.25 -6.13
C THR A 296 34.81 -35.48 -5.52
N ASP A 297 34.52 -35.49 -4.22
CA ASP A 297 33.82 -36.56 -3.53
C ASP A 297 32.36 -36.68 -4.00
N ILE A 298 31.68 -35.57 -4.31
CA ILE A 298 30.34 -35.58 -4.92
C ILE A 298 30.42 -36.20 -6.31
N ILE A 299 31.35 -35.76 -7.17
CA ILE A 299 31.53 -36.32 -8.51
C ILE A 299 31.90 -37.81 -8.43
N TRP A 300 32.75 -38.21 -7.47
CA TRP A 300 33.21 -39.59 -7.30
C TRP A 300 32.12 -40.52 -6.78
N ASN A 301 31.42 -40.11 -5.71
CA ASN A 301 30.29 -40.86 -5.19
C ASN A 301 29.15 -40.93 -6.21
N TYR A 302 28.96 -39.88 -7.01
CA TYR A 302 27.95 -39.86 -8.07
C TYR A 302 28.32 -40.76 -9.24
N TYR A 303 29.60 -40.81 -9.65
CA TYR A 303 30.08 -41.74 -10.67
C TYR A 303 29.93 -43.20 -10.22
N ASP A 304 30.31 -43.52 -8.99
CA ASP A 304 30.19 -44.88 -8.44
C ASP A 304 28.72 -45.28 -8.19
N GLU A 305 27.86 -44.33 -7.77
CA GLU A 305 26.44 -44.58 -7.56
C GLU A 305 25.68 -44.74 -8.89
N ILE A 306 25.94 -43.88 -9.89
CA ILE A 306 25.38 -44.02 -11.25
C ILE A 306 25.87 -45.32 -11.85
N LYS A 307 27.17 -45.61 -11.83
CA LYS A 307 27.72 -46.83 -12.41
C LYS A 307 27.09 -48.08 -11.79
N SER A 308 26.98 -48.15 -10.45
CA SER A 308 26.41 -49.33 -9.80
C SER A 308 24.89 -49.46 -9.94
N LYS A 309 24.14 -48.37 -10.18
CA LYS A 309 22.68 -48.41 -10.41
C LYS A 309 22.31 -48.60 -11.87
N TYR A 310 23.09 -48.02 -12.80
CA TYR A 310 22.95 -48.24 -14.24
C TYR A 310 23.25 -49.69 -14.62
N GLU A 311 24.20 -50.32 -13.93
CA GLU A 311 24.52 -51.75 -14.06
C GLU A 311 23.45 -52.67 -13.43
N ARG A 312 22.56 -52.16 -12.55
CA ARG A 312 21.57 -52.98 -11.83
C ARG A 312 20.12 -52.84 -12.29
N GLU A 313 19.63 -51.64 -12.63
CA GLU A 313 18.17 -51.41 -12.69
C GLU A 313 17.64 -50.63 -13.90
N GLY A 314 18.49 -50.02 -14.73
CA GLY A 314 18.03 -49.43 -15.99
C GLY A 314 16.90 -48.37 -15.90
N GLU A 315 16.78 -47.61 -14.79
CA GLU A 315 15.83 -46.48 -14.69
C GLU A 315 16.42 -45.25 -13.95
N ASP A 316 16.17 -44.06 -14.51
CA ASP A 316 17.02 -42.85 -14.41
C ASP A 316 16.50 -41.73 -13.46
N ILE A 317 15.26 -41.77 -12.94
CA ILE A 317 14.59 -40.54 -12.43
C ILE A 317 14.67 -40.35 -10.90
N GLY A 318 14.66 -41.42 -10.10
CA GLY A 318 14.65 -41.32 -8.63
C GLY A 318 15.92 -40.70 -8.04
N ILE A 319 17.04 -40.83 -8.74
CA ILE A 319 18.38 -40.39 -8.30
C ILE A 319 18.53 -38.88 -8.51
N LEU A 320 18.00 -38.35 -9.62
CA LEU A 320 18.07 -36.92 -9.95
C LEU A 320 17.29 -36.04 -8.96
N ASN A 321 16.13 -36.49 -8.48
CA ASN A 321 15.36 -35.73 -7.49
C ASN A 321 16.05 -35.64 -6.13
N ALA A 322 16.74 -36.71 -5.70
CA ALA A 322 17.50 -36.69 -4.46
C ALA A 322 18.74 -35.78 -4.54
N PHE A 323 19.31 -35.63 -5.74
CA PHE A 323 20.44 -34.75 -6.01
C PHE A 323 20.09 -33.26 -5.88
N PHE A 324 19.00 -32.81 -6.53
CA PHE A 324 18.62 -31.38 -6.51
C PHE A 324 18.10 -30.88 -5.16
N GLN A 325 17.48 -31.76 -4.36
CA GLN A 325 17.13 -31.41 -2.98
C GLN A 325 18.38 -31.17 -2.10
N ARG A 326 19.52 -31.77 -2.45
CA ARG A 326 20.72 -31.74 -1.64
C ARG A 326 21.72 -30.65 -2.08
N TYR A 327 21.70 -30.22 -3.34
CA TYR A 327 22.66 -29.24 -3.89
C TYR A 327 22.01 -28.25 -4.90
N PRO A 328 21.25 -27.26 -4.43
CA PRO A 328 20.41 -26.41 -5.30
C PRO A 328 21.17 -25.37 -6.16
N ASN A 329 22.50 -25.21 -6.00
CA ASN A 329 23.26 -24.08 -6.57
C ASN A 329 24.32 -24.49 -7.62
N ILE A 330 24.22 -25.67 -8.22
CA ILE A 330 25.13 -26.09 -9.30
C ILE A 330 24.40 -25.89 -10.63
N THR A 331 24.79 -24.88 -11.41
CA THR A 331 24.38 -24.71 -12.80
C THR A 331 25.62 -24.67 -13.69
N THR A 332 25.65 -25.53 -14.71
CA THR A 332 26.61 -25.44 -15.81
C THR A 332 25.85 -25.65 -17.12
N PRO A 333 26.12 -24.89 -18.19
CA PRO A 333 25.34 -24.94 -19.43
C PRO A 333 25.22 -26.34 -20.06
N SER A 334 26.25 -27.18 -19.94
CA SER A 334 26.23 -28.57 -20.45
C SER A 334 25.34 -29.52 -19.65
N LEU A 335 25.06 -29.20 -18.39
CA LEU A 335 24.13 -29.95 -17.54
C LEU A 335 22.69 -29.55 -17.87
N ASP A 336 22.45 -28.27 -18.16
CA ASP A 336 21.14 -27.76 -18.54
C ASP A 336 20.68 -28.35 -19.89
N GLU A 337 21.55 -28.39 -20.91
CA GLU A 337 21.24 -29.03 -22.20
C GLU A 337 20.98 -30.54 -22.09
N TRP A 338 21.74 -31.24 -21.24
CA TRP A 338 21.53 -32.68 -21.00
C TRP A 338 20.23 -32.94 -20.21
N LEU A 339 19.92 -32.09 -19.22
CA LEU A 339 18.68 -32.16 -18.44
C LEU A 339 17.46 -31.85 -19.30
N GLU A 340 17.52 -30.83 -20.15
CA GLU A 340 16.46 -30.50 -21.10
C GLU A 340 16.17 -31.69 -22.02
N SER A 341 17.20 -32.31 -22.59
CA SER A 341 17.06 -33.51 -23.43
C SER A 341 16.40 -34.70 -22.70
N LYS A 342 16.79 -34.94 -21.45
CA LYS A 342 16.25 -36.04 -20.63
C LYS A 342 14.83 -35.77 -20.14
N ILE A 343 14.53 -34.52 -19.78
CA ILE A 343 13.21 -34.08 -19.35
C ILE A 343 12.23 -34.10 -20.52
N GLU A 344 12.63 -33.66 -21.72
CA GLU A 344 11.80 -33.77 -22.93
C GLU A 344 11.45 -35.24 -23.24
N LYS A 345 12.45 -36.14 -23.18
CA LYS A 345 12.23 -37.57 -23.42
C LYS A 345 11.25 -38.17 -22.39
N ASN A 346 11.41 -37.85 -21.11
CA ASN A 346 10.53 -38.39 -20.06
C ASN A 346 9.15 -37.71 -20.05
N ALA A 347 9.06 -36.41 -20.31
CA ALA A 347 7.80 -35.70 -20.45
C ALA A 347 6.95 -36.29 -21.57
N SER A 348 7.57 -36.73 -22.67
CA SER A 348 6.86 -37.45 -23.74
C SER A 348 6.21 -38.76 -23.26
N VAL A 349 6.91 -39.53 -22.43
CA VAL A 349 6.42 -40.79 -21.85
C VAL A 349 5.28 -40.54 -20.87
N TYR A 350 5.45 -39.59 -19.96
CA TYR A 350 4.39 -39.24 -19.01
C TYR A 350 3.17 -38.62 -19.70
N LYS A 351 3.37 -37.85 -20.77
CA LYS A 351 2.28 -37.32 -21.59
C LYS A 351 1.45 -38.45 -22.20
N SER A 352 2.08 -39.45 -22.82
CA SER A 352 1.36 -40.62 -23.35
C SER A 352 0.64 -41.43 -22.26
N GLN A 353 1.22 -41.53 -21.07
CA GLN A 353 0.57 -42.17 -19.91
C GLN A 353 -0.63 -41.37 -19.40
N ILE A 354 -0.53 -40.05 -19.32
CA ILE A 354 -1.62 -39.16 -18.90
C ILE A 354 -2.77 -39.23 -19.92
N GLU A 355 -2.46 -39.17 -21.22
CA GLU A 355 -3.45 -39.32 -22.29
C GLU A 355 -4.17 -40.68 -22.21
N SER A 356 -3.43 -41.76 -21.94
CA SER A 356 -4.00 -43.10 -21.71
C SER A 356 -4.85 -43.19 -20.43
N LEU A 357 -4.50 -42.46 -19.37
CA LEU A 357 -5.27 -42.44 -18.13
C LEU A 357 -6.54 -41.59 -18.26
N ILE A 358 -6.47 -40.45 -18.95
CA ILE A 358 -7.63 -39.59 -19.21
C ILE A 358 -8.65 -40.30 -20.10
N SER A 359 -8.21 -41.08 -21.09
CA SER A 359 -9.13 -41.81 -21.98
C SER A 359 -9.94 -42.89 -21.27
N LYS A 360 -9.48 -43.38 -20.11
CA LYS A 360 -10.23 -44.34 -19.27
C LYS A 360 -11.39 -43.68 -18.52
N ASN A 361 -11.35 -42.36 -18.32
CA ASN A 361 -12.43 -41.54 -17.74
C ASN A 361 -13.04 -42.08 -16.43
N THR A 362 -12.19 -42.58 -15.53
CA THR A 362 -12.58 -42.93 -14.15
C THR A 362 -11.94 -41.97 -13.16
N ASP A 363 -12.59 -41.77 -12.00
CA ASP A 363 -12.10 -40.85 -10.96
C ASP A 363 -10.69 -41.23 -10.47
N GLU A 364 -10.38 -42.52 -10.32
CA GLU A 364 -9.03 -42.97 -9.96
C GLU A 364 -8.00 -42.70 -11.05
N SER A 365 -8.36 -42.91 -12.33
CA SER A 365 -7.44 -42.63 -13.45
C SER A 365 -7.18 -41.13 -13.58
N LEU A 366 -8.19 -40.30 -13.32
CA LEU A 366 -8.07 -38.84 -13.29
C LEU A 366 -7.18 -38.36 -12.12
N LYS A 367 -7.36 -38.91 -10.91
CA LYS A 367 -6.49 -38.62 -9.77
C LYS A 367 -5.03 -39.01 -10.05
N LEU A 368 -4.82 -40.16 -10.68
CA LEU A 368 -3.47 -40.63 -11.03
C LEU A 368 -2.83 -39.79 -12.14
N ALA A 369 -3.62 -39.36 -13.13
CA ALA A 369 -3.19 -38.44 -14.17
C ALA A 369 -2.77 -37.09 -13.58
N LEU A 370 -3.54 -36.55 -12.61
CA LEU A 370 -3.22 -35.31 -11.91
C LEU A 370 -1.92 -35.42 -11.10
N SER A 371 -1.71 -36.55 -10.40
CA SER A 371 -0.46 -36.80 -9.68
C SER A 371 0.76 -36.82 -10.61
N LYS A 372 0.65 -37.50 -11.77
CA LYS A 372 1.71 -37.50 -12.79
C LYS A 372 1.94 -36.13 -13.42
N LEU A 373 0.88 -35.34 -13.60
CA LEU A 373 0.96 -33.97 -14.11
C LEU A 373 1.64 -33.03 -13.11
N ASP A 374 1.40 -33.19 -11.81
CA ASP A 374 2.08 -32.43 -10.76
C ASP A 374 3.60 -32.68 -10.75
N VAL A 375 4.03 -33.92 -11.01
CA VAL A 375 5.45 -34.26 -11.16
C VAL A 375 6.08 -33.51 -12.34
N ILE A 376 5.42 -33.49 -13.51
CA ILE A 376 5.88 -32.71 -14.67
C ILE A 376 5.95 -31.21 -14.32
N ASN A 377 4.94 -30.68 -13.63
CA ASN A 377 4.88 -29.27 -13.25
C ASN A 377 6.02 -28.88 -12.29
N ARG A 378 6.39 -29.76 -11.35
CA ARG A 378 7.53 -29.52 -10.45
C ARG A 378 8.85 -29.53 -11.19
N CYS A 379 9.05 -30.46 -12.13
CA CYS A 379 10.26 -30.49 -12.96
C CYS A 379 10.36 -29.23 -13.85
N ASN A 380 9.25 -28.76 -14.43
CA ASN A 380 9.25 -27.59 -15.29
C ASN A 380 9.45 -26.27 -14.52
N ARG A 381 8.98 -26.16 -13.27
CA ARG A 381 9.26 -24.97 -12.42
C ARG A 381 10.75 -24.78 -12.14
N LEU A 382 11.54 -25.84 -12.21
CA LEU A 382 12.99 -25.79 -12.00
C LEU A 382 13.77 -25.32 -13.24
N LEU A 383 13.16 -25.28 -14.44
CA LEU A 383 13.83 -25.00 -15.73
C LEU A 383 13.40 -23.67 -16.39
N HIS A 384 13.11 -22.61 -15.61
CA HIS A 384 12.70 -21.27 -16.08
C HIS A 384 11.25 -21.09 -16.62
N ASN A 385 10.79 -19.82 -16.51
CA ASN A 385 9.41 -19.38 -16.29
C ASN A 385 8.40 -19.49 -17.45
N SER A 386 8.80 -19.82 -18.68
CA SER A 386 7.91 -19.72 -19.84
C SER A 386 6.95 -20.90 -20.03
N TYR A 387 7.24 -22.09 -19.46
CA TYR A 387 6.36 -23.26 -19.55
C TYR A 387 5.29 -23.33 -18.45
N SER A 388 5.44 -22.55 -17.36
CA SER A 388 4.52 -22.61 -16.20
C SER A 388 3.11 -22.10 -16.55
N LEU A 389 3.02 -21.14 -17.49
CA LEU A 389 1.76 -20.50 -17.86
C LEU A 389 0.87 -21.43 -18.70
N ILE A 390 1.44 -22.09 -19.72
CA ILE A 390 0.71 -23.01 -20.59
C ILE A 390 0.17 -24.20 -19.78
N PHE A 391 0.97 -24.72 -18.84
CA PHE A 391 0.55 -25.82 -17.98
C PHE A 391 -0.43 -25.40 -16.89
N SER A 392 -0.30 -24.20 -16.31
CA SER A 392 -1.30 -23.67 -15.38
C SER A 392 -2.64 -23.46 -16.06
N ILE A 393 -2.66 -22.96 -17.31
CA ILE A 393 -3.89 -22.86 -18.09
C ILE A 393 -4.50 -24.24 -18.36
N GLN A 394 -3.69 -25.25 -18.71
CA GLN A 394 -4.17 -26.63 -18.89
C GLN A 394 -4.73 -27.23 -17.59
N HIS A 395 -4.09 -26.95 -16.46
CA HIS A 395 -4.53 -27.40 -15.13
C HIS A 395 -5.84 -26.73 -14.71
N SER A 396 -5.96 -25.41 -14.90
CA SER A 396 -7.18 -24.68 -14.59
C SER A 396 -8.35 -25.11 -15.50
N LEU A 397 -8.10 -25.36 -16.79
CA LEU A 397 -9.12 -25.89 -17.70
C LEU A 397 -9.57 -27.31 -17.31
N LEU A 398 -8.66 -28.15 -16.81
CA LEU A 398 -8.98 -29.49 -16.33
C LEU A 398 -9.76 -29.46 -15.02
N ASN A 399 -9.38 -28.60 -14.07
CA ASN A 399 -10.13 -28.36 -12.83
C ASN A 399 -11.54 -27.85 -13.11
N TRP A 400 -11.68 -26.96 -14.09
CA TRP A 400 -12.99 -26.52 -14.56
C TRP A 400 -13.81 -27.70 -15.12
N LYS A 401 -13.21 -28.56 -15.95
CA LYS A 401 -13.89 -29.74 -16.51
C LYS A 401 -14.36 -30.73 -15.44
N LEU A 402 -13.69 -30.77 -14.29
CA LEU A 402 -14.06 -31.58 -13.12
C LEU A 402 -15.06 -30.88 -12.17
N GLY A 403 -15.56 -29.70 -12.52
CA GLY A 403 -16.53 -28.94 -11.71
C GLY A 403 -15.91 -28.06 -10.62
N ASN A 404 -14.58 -28.04 -10.48
CA ASN A 404 -13.86 -27.24 -9.48
C ASN A 404 -13.61 -25.80 -9.99
N THR A 405 -14.69 -25.08 -10.26
CA THR A 405 -14.69 -23.77 -10.91
C THR A 405 -13.95 -22.69 -10.11
N GLU A 406 -14.07 -22.71 -8.77
CA GLU A 406 -13.42 -21.71 -7.91
C GLU A 406 -11.90 -21.82 -7.91
N LEU A 407 -11.38 -23.05 -7.90
CA LEU A 407 -9.94 -23.30 -7.96
C LEU A 407 -9.37 -22.90 -9.33
N ALA A 408 -10.08 -23.21 -10.40
CA ALA A 408 -9.71 -22.82 -11.75
C ALA A 408 -9.62 -21.28 -11.89
N LEU A 409 -10.60 -20.55 -11.37
CA LEU A 409 -10.60 -19.09 -11.41
C LEU A 409 -9.48 -18.47 -10.55
N LYS A 410 -9.20 -19.05 -9.39
CA LYS A 410 -8.11 -18.61 -8.51
C LYS A 410 -6.74 -18.76 -9.17
N GLU A 411 -6.50 -19.89 -9.82
CA GLU A 411 -5.24 -20.15 -10.54
C GLU A 411 -5.06 -19.20 -11.74
N ILE A 412 -6.12 -18.97 -12.52
CA ILE A 412 -6.08 -18.00 -13.64
C ILE A 412 -5.73 -16.59 -13.15
N ASN A 413 -6.29 -16.19 -12.00
CA ASN A 413 -6.10 -14.84 -11.47
C ASN A 413 -4.69 -14.62 -10.88
N ILE A 414 -4.07 -15.67 -10.32
CA ILE A 414 -2.68 -15.62 -9.81
C ILE A 414 -1.70 -15.28 -10.94
N HIS A 415 -1.96 -15.76 -12.15
CA HIS A 415 -1.08 -15.59 -13.30
C HIS A 415 -1.50 -14.44 -14.23
N LYS A 416 -2.44 -13.58 -13.80
CA LYS A 416 -2.98 -12.49 -14.63
C LYS A 416 -1.90 -11.56 -15.18
N ASN A 417 -0.90 -11.21 -14.37
CA ASN A 417 0.16 -10.28 -14.78
C ASN A 417 1.17 -10.95 -15.73
N ASP A 418 1.41 -12.25 -15.56
CA ASP A 418 2.27 -13.04 -16.46
C ASP A 418 1.63 -13.20 -17.86
N ILE A 419 0.30 -13.09 -17.97
CA ILE A 419 -0.44 -13.18 -19.24
C ILE A 419 -0.33 -11.89 -20.07
N VAL A 420 -0.25 -10.73 -19.41
CA VAL A 420 -0.24 -9.41 -20.07
C VAL A 420 1.10 -9.14 -20.78
N ASP A 421 2.22 -9.59 -20.21
CA ASP A 421 3.57 -9.43 -20.78
C ASP A 421 3.83 -10.31 -22.02
N PHE A 422 2.97 -11.29 -22.31
CA PHE A 422 3.11 -12.26 -23.41
C PHE A 422 2.51 -11.80 -24.76
N SER A 423 2.02 -10.57 -24.86
CA SER A 423 1.28 -10.04 -26.01
C SER A 423 2.09 -9.90 -27.32
N SER A 424 3.41 -10.07 -27.29
CA SER A 424 4.29 -10.04 -28.47
C SER A 424 4.36 -11.35 -29.29
N GLY A 425 3.77 -12.46 -28.81
CA GLY A 425 3.79 -13.79 -29.46
C GLY A 425 2.47 -14.26 -30.10
N LYS A 426 1.56 -13.34 -30.41
CA LYS A 426 0.11 -13.58 -30.62
C LYS A 426 -0.27 -14.61 -31.69
N GLU A 427 0.49 -14.73 -32.78
CA GLU A 427 0.11 -15.60 -33.91
C GLU A 427 0.50 -17.08 -33.75
N LYS A 428 1.63 -17.36 -33.08
CA LYS A 428 2.17 -18.73 -33.01
C LYS A 428 1.37 -19.65 -32.08
N TYR A 429 0.69 -19.10 -31.09
CA TYR A 429 -0.03 -19.87 -30.06
C TYR A 429 -1.56 -19.86 -30.21
N SER A 430 -2.13 -18.90 -30.95
CA SER A 430 -3.55 -18.95 -31.35
C SER A 430 -3.85 -20.18 -32.21
N SER A 431 -2.90 -20.62 -33.04
CA SER A 431 -3.03 -21.82 -33.87
C SER A 431 -3.00 -23.11 -33.05
N VAL A 432 -2.13 -23.21 -32.04
CA VAL A 432 -2.02 -24.37 -31.13
C VAL A 432 -3.29 -24.51 -30.28
N PHE A 433 -3.80 -23.40 -29.74
CA PHE A 433 -5.01 -23.41 -28.93
C PHE A 433 -6.27 -23.72 -29.76
N LYS A 434 -6.39 -23.16 -30.97
CA LYS A 434 -7.48 -23.50 -31.92
C LYS A 434 -7.42 -24.97 -32.37
N LYS A 435 -6.22 -25.53 -32.56
CA LYS A 435 -6.03 -26.95 -32.92
C LYS A 435 -6.48 -27.87 -31.79
N TYR A 436 -6.06 -27.60 -30.55
CA TYR A 436 -6.47 -28.36 -29.36
C TYR A 436 -7.99 -28.31 -29.17
N TYR A 437 -8.61 -27.13 -29.24
CA TYR A 437 -10.05 -26.98 -29.04
C TYR A 437 -10.89 -27.72 -30.10
N LYS A 438 -10.43 -27.73 -31.36
CA LYS A 438 -11.09 -28.44 -32.47
C LYS A 438 -10.98 -29.97 -32.34
N GLU A 439 -9.88 -30.48 -31.78
CA GLU A 439 -9.65 -31.92 -31.60
C GLU A 439 -10.46 -32.52 -30.43
N TYR A 440 -10.77 -31.76 -29.38
CA TYR A 440 -11.44 -32.30 -28.18
C TYR A 440 -12.96 -32.09 -28.10
N LYS A 441 -13.62 -31.59 -29.17
CA LYS A 441 -15.09 -31.46 -29.34
C LYS A 441 -15.85 -31.14 -28.03
N LEU A 442 -15.47 -30.06 -27.34
CA LEU A 442 -16.14 -29.59 -26.14
C LEU A 442 -17.46 -28.91 -26.51
N GLY A 443 -18.54 -29.66 -26.67
CA GLY A 443 -19.87 -29.09 -26.91
C GLY A 443 -20.55 -28.71 -25.59
N TYR A 444 -20.77 -27.42 -25.31
CA TYR A 444 -21.74 -26.85 -24.33
C TYR A 444 -21.79 -25.30 -24.43
N PRO A 445 -22.82 -24.61 -23.89
CA PRO A 445 -23.55 -23.57 -24.63
C PRO A 445 -23.20 -22.11 -24.30
N ASN A 446 -22.02 -21.80 -23.75
CA ASN A 446 -21.65 -20.40 -23.44
C ASN A 446 -20.19 -20.05 -23.76
N GLU A 447 -19.70 -20.56 -24.90
CA GLU A 447 -18.43 -20.19 -25.54
C GLU A 447 -18.17 -18.68 -25.54
N LYS A 448 -19.22 -17.88 -25.77
CA LYS A 448 -19.16 -16.43 -25.89
C LYS A 448 -18.73 -15.73 -24.60
N GLU A 449 -19.14 -16.23 -23.44
CA GLU A 449 -18.89 -15.55 -22.16
C GLU A 449 -17.49 -15.85 -21.61
N VAL A 450 -16.97 -17.05 -21.88
CA VAL A 450 -15.58 -17.41 -21.59
C VAL A 450 -14.63 -16.57 -22.45
N TRP A 451 -14.91 -16.44 -23.75
CA TRP A 451 -14.12 -15.55 -24.62
C TRP A 451 -14.19 -14.10 -24.18
N LYS A 452 -15.33 -13.63 -23.71
CA LYS A 452 -15.51 -12.25 -23.22
C LYS A 452 -14.66 -11.97 -21.97
N GLN A 453 -14.63 -12.90 -21.01
CA GLN A 453 -13.80 -12.80 -19.80
C GLN A 453 -12.30 -12.84 -20.12
N ILE A 454 -11.88 -13.76 -21.01
CA ILE A 454 -10.49 -13.87 -21.44
C ILE A 454 -10.05 -12.62 -22.21
N LEU A 455 -10.89 -12.09 -23.11
CA LEU A 455 -10.62 -10.85 -23.85
C LEU A 455 -10.63 -9.61 -22.94
N LEU A 456 -11.44 -9.59 -21.88
CA LEU A 456 -11.42 -8.54 -20.86
C LEU A 456 -10.11 -8.53 -20.06
N ILE A 457 -9.57 -9.71 -19.77
CA ILE A 457 -8.29 -9.85 -19.05
C ILE A 457 -7.10 -9.49 -19.95
N ILE A 458 -7.15 -9.84 -21.23
CA ILE A 458 -6.06 -9.56 -22.19
C ILE A 458 -6.02 -8.09 -22.63
N ASN A 459 -7.14 -7.35 -22.56
CA ASN A 459 -7.24 -5.96 -22.99
C ASN A 459 -7.18 -4.93 -21.82
N GLN A 460 -6.97 -5.39 -20.58
CA GLN A 460 -6.61 -4.56 -19.42
C GLN A 460 -5.10 -4.60 -19.25
#